data_AF-A0A067KQ16-F1
#
_entry.id   AF-A0A067KQ16-F1
#
_cell.length_a   1.000
_cell.length_b   1.000
_cell.length_c   1.000
_cell.angle_alpha   90.00
_cell.angle_beta   90.00
_cell.angle_gamma   90.00
#
_symmetry.space_group_name_H-M   'P 1'
#
loop_
_entity.id
_entity.type
_entity.pdbx_description
1 polymer ?
#
loop_
_entity_poly.entity_id
_entity_poly.type
_entity_poly.pdbx_seq_one_letter_code
_entity_poly.pdbx_strand_id
1 'polypeptide(L)'
;MASNNSHPNSSPSPPAAKESELDSATKAACEEALAMSLEANKSEEAEKLIKEIVSRYKNMAYVHDLESQIHLNIALPLGIGDLDMRKKYLSDAVASAAQAVDLAPASVEYVISLAKAQFNLELTEKAIAQSKGFLFPFSRFT
;
A
#
# COMPACT_ATOMS: atom_id res chain seq x y z
N MET A 1 31.41 -28.49 52.96
CA MET A 1 29.97 -28.59 52.66
C MET A 1 29.63 -27.48 51.67
N ALA A 2 28.82 -27.83 50.67
CA ALA A 2 28.41 -27.05 49.48
C ALA A 2 27.68 -25.73 49.84
N SER A 3 27.43 -24.75 48.97
CA SER A 3 27.11 -24.78 47.53
C SER A 3 27.38 -23.42 46.86
N ASN A 4 27.80 -23.49 45.60
CA ASN A 4 27.58 -22.48 44.57
C ASN A 4 26.09 -22.14 44.44
N ASN A 5 25.77 -20.88 44.10
CA ASN A 5 24.70 -20.60 43.14
C ASN A 5 24.87 -19.19 42.55
N SER A 6 25.63 -19.15 41.46
CA SER A 6 25.58 -18.16 40.41
C SER A 6 24.23 -18.25 39.68
N HIS A 7 23.51 -17.14 39.56
CA HIS A 7 22.42 -16.97 38.60
C HIS A 7 22.60 -15.61 37.92
N PRO A 8 23.20 -15.54 36.72
CA PRO A 8 22.90 -14.45 35.81
C PRO A 8 21.52 -14.76 35.20
N ASN A 9 20.54 -13.93 35.54
CA ASN A 9 19.20 -14.01 34.96
C ASN A 9 19.23 -13.45 33.53
N SER A 10 19.82 -14.22 32.62
CA SER A 10 19.83 -13.95 31.18
C SER A 10 18.49 -14.41 30.62
N SER A 11 17.48 -13.56 30.68
CA SER A 11 16.29 -13.76 29.85
C SER A 11 16.74 -13.79 28.39
N PRO A 12 16.45 -14.84 27.61
CA PRO A 12 16.73 -14.81 26.19
C PRO A 12 15.78 -13.77 25.57
N SER A 13 16.33 -12.63 25.17
CA SER A 13 15.66 -11.75 24.21
C SER A 13 15.20 -12.62 23.03
N PRO A 14 13.97 -12.45 22.52
CA PRO A 14 13.53 -13.15 21.32
C PRO A 14 14.60 -12.94 20.23
N PRO A 15 14.96 -13.97 19.45
CA PRO A 15 15.87 -13.76 18.34
C PRO A 15 15.26 -12.67 17.48
N ALA A 16 15.96 -11.53 17.37
CA ALA A 16 15.61 -10.49 16.42
C ALA A 16 15.44 -11.21 15.08
N ALA A 17 14.20 -11.35 14.63
CA ALA A 17 13.92 -11.81 13.30
C ALA A 17 14.73 -10.86 12.42
N LYS A 18 15.75 -11.39 11.74
CA LYS A 18 16.48 -10.64 10.75
C LYS A 18 15.41 -10.22 9.75
N GLU A 19 14.93 -8.99 9.85
CA GLU A 19 14.22 -8.32 8.78
C GLU A 19 15.14 -8.53 7.58
N SER A 20 14.77 -9.45 6.69
CA SER A 20 15.66 -9.84 5.61
C SER A 20 15.82 -8.59 4.77
N GLU A 21 16.96 -7.90 4.88
CA GLU A 21 17.14 -6.67 4.13
C GLU A 21 16.94 -6.98 2.65
N LEU A 22 16.16 -6.15 1.95
CA LEU A 22 16.02 -6.23 0.50
C LEU A 22 17.42 -6.17 -0.11
N ASP A 23 17.71 -7.11 -1.02
CA ASP A 23 18.93 -7.05 -1.80
C ASP A 23 18.96 -5.76 -2.66
N SER A 24 20.15 -5.32 -3.04
CA SER A 24 20.32 -4.07 -3.78
C SER A 24 19.57 -4.06 -5.12
N ALA A 25 19.42 -5.20 -5.78
CA ALA A 25 18.70 -5.29 -7.05
C ALA A 25 17.20 -5.12 -6.83
N THR A 26 16.64 -5.72 -5.77
CA THR A 26 15.23 -5.51 -5.43
C THR A 26 14.96 -4.06 -5.01
N LYS A 27 15.86 -3.40 -4.28
CA LYS A 27 15.72 -1.97 -3.96
C LYS A 27 15.69 -1.11 -5.23
N ALA A 28 16.59 -1.37 -6.17
CA ALA A 28 16.57 -0.67 -7.46
C ALA A 28 15.28 -0.93 -8.25
N ALA A 29 14.79 -2.17 -8.27
CA ALA A 29 13.52 -2.51 -8.92
C ALA A 29 12.31 -1.83 -8.26
N CYS A 30 12.35 -1.63 -6.94
CA CYS A 30 11.35 -0.86 -6.20
C CYS A 30 11.32 0.61 -6.63
N GLU A 31 12.50 1.24 -6.72
CA GLU A 31 12.64 2.63 -7.17
C GLU A 31 12.21 2.79 -8.64
N GLU A 32 12.55 1.81 -9.49
CA GLU A 32 12.12 1.75 -10.88
C GLU A 32 10.60 1.65 -10.99
N ALA A 33 9.96 0.71 -10.28
CA ALA A 33 8.50 0.57 -10.28
C ALA A 33 7.80 1.86 -9.82
N LEU A 34 8.35 2.52 -8.80
CA LEU A 34 7.83 3.78 -8.31
C LEU A 34 7.95 4.90 -9.36
N ALA A 35 9.11 5.03 -10.02
CA ALA A 35 9.30 6.01 -11.08
C ALA A 35 8.36 5.75 -12.28
N MET A 36 8.22 4.50 -12.69
CA MET A 36 7.31 4.10 -13.78
C MET A 36 5.84 4.41 -13.47
N SER A 37 5.43 4.31 -12.20
CA SER A 37 4.05 4.61 -11.79
C SER A 37 3.63 6.07 -12.02
N LEU A 38 4.60 6.98 -12.14
CA LEU A 38 4.36 8.40 -12.44
C LEU A 38 4.18 8.67 -13.95
N GLU A 39 4.55 7.71 -14.79
CA GLU A 39 4.41 7.79 -16.24
C GLU A 39 3.13 7.06 -16.68
N ALA A 40 2.16 7.78 -17.24
CA ALA A 40 0.86 7.20 -17.63
C ALA A 40 0.96 6.03 -18.63
N ASN A 41 2.00 6.01 -19.47
CA ASN A 41 2.25 4.94 -20.44
C ASN A 41 2.99 3.72 -19.85
N LYS A 42 3.40 3.77 -18.58
CA LYS A 42 4.13 2.67 -17.91
C LYS A 42 3.41 2.16 -16.66
N SER A 43 2.19 2.61 -16.37
CA SER A 43 1.41 2.21 -15.20
C SER A 43 1.20 0.69 -15.12
N GLU A 44 0.93 0.03 -16.25
CA GLU A 44 0.77 -1.44 -16.30
C GLU A 44 2.08 -2.20 -15.99
N GLU A 45 3.20 -1.70 -16.50
CA GLU A 45 4.51 -2.28 -16.25
C GLU A 45 4.92 -2.08 -14.78
N ALA A 46 4.64 -0.91 -14.20
CA ALA A 46 4.83 -0.63 -12.78
C ALA A 46 4.02 -1.58 -11.90
N GLU A 47 2.73 -1.76 -12.22
CA GLU A 47 1.82 -2.68 -11.51
C GLU A 47 2.31 -4.13 -11.58
N LYS A 48 2.78 -4.56 -12.75
CA LYS A 48 3.33 -5.91 -12.92
C LYS A 48 4.60 -6.12 -12.08
N LEU A 49 5.51 -5.16 -12.13
CA LEU A 49 6.79 -5.25 -11.42
C LEU A 49 6.57 -5.27 -9.90
N ILE A 50 5.71 -4.40 -9.36
CA ILE A 50 5.45 -4.38 -7.92
C ILE A 50 4.76 -5.66 -7.43
N LYS A 51 3.80 -6.22 -8.19
CA LYS A 51 3.17 -7.50 -7.83
C LYS A 51 4.16 -8.65 -7.76
N GLU A 52 5.15 -8.66 -8.66
CA GLU A 52 6.22 -9.64 -8.63
C GLU A 52 7.07 -9.47 -7.35
N ILE A 53 7.44 -8.25 -6.99
CA ILE A 53 8.19 -7.95 -5.77
C ILE A 53 7.39 -8.34 -4.52
N VAL A 54 6.12 -7.93 -4.41
CA VAL A 54 5.21 -8.29 -3.30
C VAL A 54 5.08 -9.80 -3.17
N SER A 55 5.01 -10.54 -4.28
CA SER A 55 4.90 -12.00 -4.26
C SER A 55 6.13 -12.69 -3.65
N ARG A 56 7.32 -12.10 -3.81
CA ARG A 56 8.59 -12.59 -3.25
C ARG A 56 8.81 -12.15 -1.81
N TYR A 57 8.35 -10.93 -1.48
CA TYR A 57 8.63 -10.25 -0.22
C TYR A 57 7.36 -9.96 0.61
N LYS A 58 6.46 -10.95 0.69
CA LYS A 58 5.11 -10.82 1.29
C LYS A 58 5.08 -10.35 2.75
N ASN A 59 6.15 -10.56 3.50
CA ASN A 59 6.23 -10.23 4.93
C ASN A 59 6.95 -8.91 5.20
N MET A 60 7.22 -8.10 4.16
CA MET A 60 7.88 -6.81 4.30
C MET A 60 6.87 -5.68 4.20
N ALA A 61 6.71 -4.93 5.29
CA ALA A 61 5.83 -3.76 5.33
C ALA A 61 6.18 -2.74 4.24
N TYR A 62 7.48 -2.50 4.02
CA TYR A 62 7.98 -1.56 3.00
C TYR A 62 7.46 -1.86 1.59
N VAL A 63 7.42 -3.14 1.20
CA VAL A 63 7.00 -3.54 -0.15
C VAL A 63 5.51 -3.34 -0.36
N HIS A 64 4.70 -3.58 0.68
CA HIS A 64 3.26 -3.30 0.66
C HIS A 64 2.96 -1.79 0.67
N ASP A 65 3.74 -1.00 1.41
CA ASP A 65 3.62 0.46 1.36
C ASP A 65 3.96 1.00 -0.04
N LEU A 66 5.01 0.48 -0.66
CA LEU A 66 5.39 0.84 -2.02
C LEU A 66 4.31 0.48 -3.04
N GLU A 67 3.68 -0.70 -2.92
CA GLU A 67 2.52 -1.08 -3.72
C GLU A 67 1.36 -0.09 -3.56
N SER A 68 1.08 0.34 -2.33
CA SER A 68 0.10 1.40 -2.10
C SER A 68 0.48 2.71 -2.80
N GLN A 69 1.75 3.11 -2.75
CA GLN A 69 2.22 4.34 -3.40
C GLN A 69 2.08 4.29 -4.91
N ILE A 70 2.42 3.14 -5.52
CA ILE A 70 2.28 2.92 -6.97
C ILE A 70 0.81 3.00 -7.37
N HIS A 71 -0.09 2.31 -6.67
CA HIS A 71 -1.51 2.38 -6.95
C HIS A 71 -2.07 3.81 -6.79
N LEU A 72 -1.59 4.58 -5.80
CA LEU A 72 -1.94 6.00 -5.66
C LEU A 72 -1.46 6.84 -6.84
N ASN A 73 -0.20 6.66 -7.28
CA ASN A 73 0.37 7.40 -8.40
C ASN A 73 -0.37 7.11 -9.72
N ILE A 74 -0.84 5.88 -9.90
CA ILE A 74 -1.67 5.50 -11.05
C ILE A 74 -3.08 6.10 -10.91
N ALA A 75 -3.68 6.07 -9.73
CA ALA A 75 -5.06 6.49 -9.53
C ALA A 75 -5.29 8.01 -9.58
N LEU A 76 -4.38 8.80 -9.01
CA LEU A 76 -4.60 10.23 -8.82
C LEU A 76 -4.71 11.05 -10.12
N PRO A 77 -3.93 10.75 -11.18
CA PRO A 77 -4.08 11.40 -12.49
C PRO A 77 -5.34 11.01 -13.25
N LEU A 78 -6.02 9.92 -12.87
CA LEU A 78 -7.25 9.49 -13.55
C LEU A 78 -8.37 10.51 -13.33
N GLY A 79 -8.94 10.95 -14.46
CA GLY A 79 -9.99 11.96 -14.50
C GLY A 79 -11.38 11.42 -14.15
N ILE A 80 -12.38 12.29 -14.30
CA ILE A 80 -13.79 11.96 -14.05
C ILE A 80 -14.32 10.90 -15.03
N GLY A 81 -13.71 10.76 -16.21
CA GLY A 81 -14.05 9.72 -17.18
C GLY A 81 -13.74 8.30 -16.71
N ASP A 82 -12.79 8.16 -15.77
CA ASP A 82 -12.21 6.88 -15.37
C ASP A 82 -12.43 6.59 -13.88
N LEU A 83 -13.53 7.10 -13.31
CA LEU A 83 -13.82 6.99 -11.87
C LEU A 83 -13.86 5.54 -11.35
N ASP A 84 -14.33 4.59 -12.15
CA ASP A 84 -14.35 3.17 -11.75
C ASP A 84 -12.94 2.59 -11.67
N MET A 85 -12.07 2.94 -12.64
CA MET A 85 -10.67 2.52 -12.62
C MET A 85 -9.91 3.20 -11.48
N ARG A 86 -10.15 4.50 -11.25
CA ARG A 86 -9.62 5.25 -10.11
C ARG A 86 -10.04 4.61 -8.79
N LYS A 87 -11.32 4.25 -8.65
CA LYS A 87 -11.83 3.57 -7.46
C LYS A 87 -11.12 2.24 -7.24
N LYS A 88 -10.94 1.44 -8.30
CA LYS A 88 -10.24 0.16 -8.24
C LYS A 88 -8.82 0.33 -7.70
N TYR A 89 -8.00 1.17 -8.34
CA TYR A 89 -6.63 1.42 -7.89
C TYR A 89 -6.55 1.98 -6.46
N LEU A 90 -7.48 2.87 -6.07
CA LEU A 90 -7.52 3.36 -4.69
C LEU A 90 -7.91 2.28 -3.68
N SER A 91 -8.75 1.32 -4.07
CA SER A 91 -9.11 0.18 -3.22
C SER A 91 -7.91 -0.75 -3.04
N ASP A 92 -7.17 -1.00 -4.12
CA ASP A 92 -5.94 -1.77 -4.10
C ASP A 92 -4.86 -1.05 -3.25
N ALA A 93 -4.76 0.28 -3.34
CA ALA A 93 -3.86 1.07 -2.50
C ALA A 93 -4.19 0.94 -1.00
N VAL A 94 -5.47 1.04 -0.63
CA VAL A 94 -5.91 0.86 0.77
C VAL A 94 -5.57 -0.53 1.28
N ALA A 95 -5.80 -1.57 0.48
CA ALA A 95 -5.51 -2.95 0.86
C ALA A 95 -4.01 -3.15 1.15
N SER A 96 -3.13 -2.69 0.25
CA SER A 96 -1.69 -2.81 0.45
C SER A 96 -1.19 -1.95 1.62
N ALA A 97 -1.67 -0.71 1.78
CA ALA A 97 -1.28 0.14 2.90
C ALA A 97 -1.71 -0.45 4.26
N ALA A 98 -2.90 -1.05 4.32
CA ALA A 98 -3.37 -1.73 5.52
C ALA A 98 -2.44 -2.91 5.87
N GLN A 99 -1.99 -3.67 4.86
CA GLN A 99 -1.04 -4.75 5.07
C GLN A 99 0.32 -4.26 5.60
N ALA A 100 0.79 -3.09 5.13
CA ALA A 100 2.00 -2.46 5.64
C ALA A 100 1.86 -2.06 7.12
N VAL A 101 0.70 -1.50 7.50
CA VAL A 101 0.38 -1.16 8.90
C VAL A 101 0.27 -2.42 9.76
N ASP A 102 -0.34 -3.49 9.27
CA ASP A 102 -0.48 -4.75 10.02
C ASP A 102 0.90 -5.39 10.30
N LEU A 103 1.83 -5.30 9.35
CA LEU A 103 3.20 -5.80 9.50
C LEU A 103 4.07 -4.89 10.38
N ALA A 104 3.82 -3.59 10.41
CA ALA A 104 4.61 -2.61 11.17
C ALA A 104 3.72 -1.50 11.77
N PRO A 105 2.90 -1.82 12.80
CA PRO A 105 1.86 -0.92 13.32
C PRO A 105 2.38 0.30 14.06
N ALA A 106 3.65 0.29 14.48
CA ALA A 106 4.30 1.43 15.12
C ALA A 106 4.81 2.48 14.10
N SER A 107 4.78 2.17 12.80
CA SER A 107 5.24 3.09 11.76
C SER A 107 4.19 4.15 11.46
N VAL A 108 4.50 5.39 11.85
CA VAL A 108 3.67 6.56 11.53
C VAL A 108 3.57 6.77 10.03
N GLU A 109 4.64 6.47 9.28
CA GLU A 109 4.69 6.62 7.82
C GLU A 109 3.63 5.73 7.14
N TYR A 110 3.52 4.46 7.53
CA TYR A 110 2.55 3.54 6.95
C TYR A 110 1.11 3.90 7.32
N VAL A 111 0.90 4.42 8.53
CA VAL A 111 -0.41 4.97 8.94
C VAL A 111 -0.79 6.18 8.09
N ILE A 112 0.16 7.06 7.78
CA ILE A 112 -0.06 8.21 6.88
C ILE A 112 -0.39 7.73 5.46
N SER A 113 0.32 6.73 4.93
CA SER A 113 0.03 6.13 3.62
C SER A 113 -1.39 5.55 3.57
N LEU A 114 -1.80 4.79 4.60
CA LEU A 114 -3.15 4.25 4.70
C LEU A 114 -4.21 5.36 4.75
N ALA A 115 -4.01 6.39 5.57
CA ALA A 115 -4.92 7.52 5.67
C ALA A 115 -5.06 8.26 4.33
N LYS A 116 -3.94 8.46 3.61
CA LYS A 116 -3.94 9.07 2.27
C LYS A 116 -4.74 8.23 1.27
N ALA A 117 -4.57 6.91 1.28
CA ALA A 117 -5.30 6.01 0.40
C ALA A 117 -6.82 6.04 0.70
N GLN A 118 -7.19 5.94 1.98
CA GLN A 118 -8.59 5.97 2.44
C GLN A 118 -9.28 7.29 2.08
N PHE A 119 -8.61 8.42 2.34
CA PHE A 119 -9.15 9.74 2.03
C PHE A 119 -9.48 9.88 0.54
N ASN A 120 -8.56 9.46 -0.33
CA ASN A 120 -8.78 9.54 -1.78
C ASN A 120 -9.87 8.57 -2.27
N LEU A 121 -9.96 7.38 -1.69
CA LEU A 121 -11.01 6.42 -2.01
C LEU A 121 -12.39 7.00 -1.64
N GLU A 122 -12.54 7.52 -0.42
CA GLU A 122 -13.80 8.09 0.06
C GLU A 122 -14.24 9.29 -0.80
N LEU A 123 -13.31 10.16 -1.18
CA LEU A 123 -13.59 11.26 -2.11
C LEU A 123 -14.09 10.77 -3.48
N THR A 124 -13.46 9.72 -4.01
CA THR A 124 -13.84 9.14 -5.31
C THR A 124 -15.22 8.50 -5.23
N GLU A 125 -15.54 7.78 -4.16
CA GLU A 125 -16.87 7.20 -3.94
C GLU A 125 -17.96 8.26 -3.80
N LYS A 126 -17.69 9.35 -3.07
CA LYS A 126 -18.61 10.50 -2.97
C LYS A 126 -18.86 11.13 -4.34
N ALA A 127 -17.81 11.30 -5.16
CA ALA A 127 -17.94 11.83 -6.52
C ALA A 127 -18.82 10.92 -7.41
N ILE A 128 -18.62 9.60 -7.35
CA ILE A 128 -19.45 8.62 -8.07
C ILE A 128 -20.92 8.67 -7.60
N ALA A 129 -21.17 8.79 -6.30
CA ALA A 129 -22.52 8.87 -5.77
C ALA A 129 -23.24 10.15 -6.24
N GLN A 130 -22.55 11.28 -6.24
CA GLN A 130 -23.09 12.57 -6.71
C GLN A 130 -23.37 12.57 -8.22
N SER A 131 -22.49 11.98 -9.03
CA SER A 131 -22.70 11.91 -10.48
C SER A 131 -23.92 11.06 -10.85
N LYS A 132 -24.16 9.95 -10.12
CA LYS A 132 -25.39 9.15 -10.26
C LYS A 132 -26.63 9.97 -9.87
N GLY A 133 -26.56 10.76 -8.80
CA GLY A 133 -27.65 11.66 -8.40
C GLY A 133 -28.04 12.69 -9.48
N PHE A 134 -27.08 13.08 -10.33
CA PHE A 134 -27.29 14.01 -11.45
C PHE A 134 -27.91 13.37 -12.70
N LEU A 135 -27.77 12.05 -12.88
CA LEU A 135 -28.30 11.33 -14.06
C LEU A 135 -29.74 10.84 -13.86
N PHE A 136 -30.27 10.83 -12.63
CA PHE A 136 -31.64 10.40 -12.32
C PHE A 136 -32.72 11.50 -12.07
N PRO A 137 -32.52 12.82 -12.24
CA PRO A 137 -33.61 13.78 -12.01
C PRO A 137 -34.64 13.83 -13.14
N PHE A 138 -34.38 13.22 -14.31
CA PHE A 138 -35.25 13.36 -15.50
C PHE A 138 -36.26 12.23 -15.73
N SER A 139 -36.28 11.19 -14.89
CA SER A 139 -37.17 10.04 -15.10
C SER A 139 -38.56 10.17 -14.44
N ARG A 140 -38.94 11.36 -13.92
CA ARG A 140 -40.21 11.56 -13.19
C ARG A 140 -41.26 12.45 -13.88
N PHE A 141 -41.09 12.76 -15.15
CA PHE A 141 -42.10 13.47 -15.94
C PHE A 141 -42.24 12.88 -17.35
N THR A 142 -42.86 11.70 -17.46
CA THR A 142 -43.69 11.29 -18.62
C THR A 142 -44.67 10.23 -18.15
#